data_AF-A0A1H7XXJ2-F1
#
_entry.id   AF-A0A1H7XXJ2-F1
#
_cell.length_a   1.000
_cell.length_b   1.000
_cell.length_c   1.000
_cell.angle_alpha   90.00
_cell.angle_beta   90.00
_cell.angle_gamma   90.00
#
_symmetry.space_group_name_H-M   'P 1'
#
loop_
_entity.id
_entity.type
_entity.pdbx_description
1 polymer ?
#
loop_
_entity_poly.entity_id
_entity_poly.type
_entity_poly.pdbx_seq_one_letter_code
_entity_poly.pdbx_strand_id
1 'polypeptide(L)'
;MNKLGSEFFKAIDQFERSVIGGFTWRQIIMMLGIVVGAGLATLITIFKLPSILFYLSLTLTLVPSFVYGTKKDEEIKEKLLFKFKIQERSYQTEYESEEINGKYIPEKGVHEWNDLD
;
A
#
# COMPACT_ATOMS: atom_id res chain seq x y z
N MET A 1 -22.66 13.85 7.12
CA MET A 1 -22.84 12.39 6.90
C MET A 1 -21.49 11.80 6.46
N ASN A 2 -20.79 11.13 7.38
CA ASN A 2 -19.55 10.42 7.06
C ASN A 2 -19.89 9.14 6.29
N LYS A 3 -19.29 8.96 5.12
CA LYS A 3 -19.44 7.74 4.32
C LYS A 3 -18.75 6.59 5.06
N LEU A 4 -19.54 5.72 5.70
CA LEU A 4 -19.17 4.37 6.15
C LEU A 4 -19.06 3.40 4.95
N GLY A 5 -18.58 3.90 3.80
CA GLY A 5 -18.35 3.09 2.62
C GLY A 5 -17.05 2.33 2.82
N SER A 6 -17.17 1.03 3.10
CA SER A 6 -16.04 0.14 3.32
C SER A 6 -15.03 0.26 2.18
N GLU A 7 -13.75 0.42 2.49
CA GLU A 7 -12.67 0.40 1.49
C GLU A 7 -12.47 -0.97 0.83
N PHE A 8 -13.23 -2.00 1.22
CA PHE A 8 -13.11 -3.36 0.69
C PHE A 8 -13.60 -3.51 -0.77
N PHE A 9 -14.37 -2.56 -1.32
CA PHE A 9 -14.85 -2.61 -2.71
C PHE A 9 -14.05 -1.71 -3.67
N LYS A 10 -12.73 -1.64 -3.51
CA LYS A 10 -11.82 -0.92 -4.43
C LYS A 10 -11.38 -1.75 -5.64
N ALA A 11 -12.09 -2.83 -5.97
CA ALA A 11 -11.57 -3.89 -6.83
C ALA A 11 -11.73 -3.67 -8.35
N ILE A 12 -12.56 -2.73 -8.81
CA ILE A 12 -12.91 -2.64 -10.25
C ILE A 12 -12.27 -1.44 -10.96
N ASP A 13 -11.98 -0.34 -10.25
CA ASP A 13 -11.40 0.87 -10.85
C ASP A 13 -9.85 0.85 -10.90
N GLN A 14 -9.22 -0.24 -10.43
CA GLN A 14 -7.76 -0.37 -10.39
C GLN A 14 -7.14 -0.99 -11.66
N PHE A 15 -7.95 -1.49 -12.59
CA PHE A 15 -7.45 -2.07 -13.83
C PHE A 15 -7.03 -0.97 -14.80
N GLU A 16 -5.72 -0.85 -15.02
CA GLU A 16 -5.20 0.09 -16.01
C GLU A 16 -5.63 -0.29 -17.41
N ARG A 17 -6.18 0.68 -18.13
CA ARG A 17 -6.63 0.48 -19.51
C ARG A 17 -5.44 0.17 -20.40
N SER A 18 -5.54 -0.91 -21.18
CA SER A 18 -4.57 -1.24 -22.23
C SER A 18 -4.57 -0.16 -23.33
N VAL A 19 -3.38 0.22 -23.80
CA VAL A 19 -3.21 1.24 -24.84
C VAL A 19 -2.92 0.60 -26.20
N ILE A 20 -1.95 -0.31 -26.28
CA ILE A 20 -1.51 -0.94 -27.54
C ILE A 20 -1.41 -2.45 -27.33
N GLY A 21 -2.17 -3.23 -28.11
CA GLY A 21 -2.02 -4.69 -28.14
C GLY A 21 -2.16 -5.40 -26.79
N GLY A 22 -2.90 -4.82 -25.83
CA GLY A 22 -3.06 -5.35 -24.47
C GLY A 22 -2.04 -4.82 -23.46
N PHE A 23 -1.01 -4.09 -23.88
CA PHE A 23 -0.04 -3.47 -22.97
C PHE A 23 -0.60 -2.18 -22.35
N THR A 24 -0.36 -1.99 -21.05
CA THR A 24 -0.67 -0.73 -20.36
C THR A 24 0.40 0.32 -20.63
N TRP A 25 0.09 1.60 -20.38
CA TRP A 25 1.06 2.69 -20.55
C TRP A 25 2.32 2.49 -19.70
N ARG A 26 2.16 1.96 -18.48
CA ARG A 26 3.29 1.65 -17.59
C ARG A 26 4.20 0.57 -18.16
N GLN A 27 3.64 -0.46 -18.79
CA GLN A 27 4.42 -1.51 -19.46
C GLN A 27 5.18 -0.97 -20.67
N ILE A 28 4.62 0.02 -21.39
CA ILE A 28 5.33 0.71 -22.48
C ILE A 28 6.52 1.50 -21.93
N ILE A 29 6.33 2.25 -20.84
CA ILE A 29 7.42 2.96 -20.14
C ILE A 29 8.48 1.97 -19.63
N MET A 30 8.05 0.81 -19.14
CA MET A 30 8.95 -0.26 -18.69
C MET A 30 9.82 -0.77 -19.85
N MET A 31 9.20 -1.08 -20.99
CA MET A 31 9.91 -1.50 -22.20
C MET A 31 10.93 -0.45 -22.65
N LEU A 32 10.55 0.83 -22.63
CA LEU A 32 11.47 1.92 -22.95
C LEU A 32 12.66 1.96 -21.98
N GLY A 33 12.41 1.84 -20.67
CA GLY A 33 13.47 1.79 -19.67
C GLY A 33 14.42 0.60 -19.84
N ILE A 34 13.90 -0.58 -20.21
CA ILE A 34 14.71 -1.75 -20.53
C ILE A 34 15.60 -1.49 -21.75
N VAL A 35 15.04 -0.91 -22.82
CA VAL A 35 15.81 -0.58 -24.04
C VAL A 35 16.91 0.43 -23.73
N VAL A 36 16.62 1.46 -22.93
CA VAL A 36 17.63 2.44 -22.49
C VAL A 36 18.71 1.77 -21.63
N GLY A 37 18.33 0.92 -20.67
CA GLY A 37 19.27 0.19 -19.82
C GLY A 37 20.19 -0.72 -20.61
N ALA A 38 19.64 -1.48 -21.56
CA ALA A 38 20.41 -2.32 -22.47
C ALA A 38 21.34 -1.49 -23.37
N GLY A 39 20.86 -0.36 -23.89
CA GLY A 39 21.66 0.58 -24.69
C GLY A 39 22.86 1.12 -23.92
N LEU A 40 22.64 1.60 -22.69
CA LEU A 40 23.72 2.08 -21.81
C LEU A 40 24.73 0.97 -21.49
N ALA A 41 24.26 -0.22 -21.13
CA ALA A 41 25.11 -1.38 -20.87
C ALA A 41 25.98 -1.75 -22.08
N THR A 42 25.41 -1.70 -23.28
CA THR A 42 26.12 -1.96 -24.53
C THR A 42 27.20 -0.90 -24.79
N LEU A 43 26.86 0.39 -24.62
CA LEU A 43 27.83 1.50 -24.78
C LEU A 43 28.99 1.36 -23.78
N ILE A 44 28.68 1.11 -22.51
CA ILE A 44 29.67 0.91 -21.44
C ILE A 44 30.65 -0.22 -21.80
N THR A 45 30.11 -1.31 -22.36
CA THR A 45 30.93 -2.46 -22.79
C THR A 45 31.82 -2.12 -23.98
N ILE A 46 31.28 -1.43 -25.00
CA ILE A 46 32.03 -1.01 -26.20
C ILE A 46 33.18 -0.07 -25.83
N PHE A 47 32.93 0.90 -24.93
CA PHE A 47 33.94 1.86 -24.48
C PHE A 47 34.87 1.31 -23.38
N LYS A 48 34.71 0.03 -22.99
CA LYS A 48 35.48 -0.62 -21.91
C LYS A 48 35.52 0.20 -20.62
N LEU A 49 34.40 0.81 -20.28
CA LEU A 49 34.28 1.61 -19.06
C LEU A 49 34.30 0.71 -17.82
N PRO A 50 34.62 1.26 -16.63
CA PRO A 50 34.64 0.51 -15.39
C PRO A 50 33.35 -0.27 -15.11
N SER A 51 33.48 -1.49 -14.59
CA SER A 51 32.34 -2.37 -14.28
C SER A 51 31.34 -1.76 -13.30
N ILE A 52 31.78 -0.88 -12.39
CA ILE A 52 30.88 -0.16 -11.49
C ILE A 52 29.82 0.65 -12.25
N LEU A 53 30.19 1.24 -13.39
CA LEU A 53 29.25 2.02 -14.21
C LEU A 53 28.22 1.11 -14.88
N PHE A 54 28.61 -0.10 -15.27
CA PHE A 54 27.70 -1.10 -15.82
C PHE A 54 26.63 -1.52 -14.80
N TYR A 55 27.05 -1.85 -13.58
CA TYR A 55 26.11 -2.25 -12.52
C TYR A 55 25.22 -1.09 -12.11
N LEU A 56 25.76 0.13 -12.00
CA LEU A 56 24.98 1.32 -11.69
C LEU A 56 23.98 1.63 -12.81
N SER A 57 24.39 1.58 -14.08
CA SER A 57 23.49 1.87 -15.20
C SER A 57 22.32 0.90 -15.23
N LEU A 58 22.59 -0.41 -15.07
CA LEU A 58 21.54 -1.42 -15.03
C LEU A 58 20.62 -1.22 -13.82
N THR A 59 21.18 -1.05 -12.62
CA THR A 59 20.39 -0.91 -11.40
C THR A 59 19.51 0.34 -11.43
N LEU A 60 20.06 1.48 -11.86
CA LEU A 60 19.33 2.75 -11.90
C LEU A 60 18.29 2.81 -13.02
N THR A 61 18.42 2.01 -14.08
CA THR A 61 17.42 1.99 -15.17
C THR A 61 16.39 0.89 -14.96
N LEU A 62 16.82 -0.37 -14.83
CA LEU A 62 15.94 -1.53 -14.80
C LEU A 62 15.08 -1.59 -13.54
N VAL A 63 15.65 -1.35 -12.36
CA VAL A 63 14.91 -1.50 -11.09
C VAL A 63 13.71 -0.54 -11.03
N PRO A 64 13.87 0.79 -11.18
CA PRO A 64 12.72 1.70 -11.14
C PRO A 64 11.76 1.48 -12.31
N SER A 65 12.28 1.16 -13.50
CA SER A 65 11.46 0.85 -14.67
C SER A 65 10.54 -0.36 -14.44
N PHE A 66 11.06 -1.42 -13.82
CA PHE A 66 10.31 -2.63 -13.50
C PHE A 66 9.32 -2.40 -12.36
N VAL A 67 9.72 -1.70 -11.30
CA VAL A 67 8.85 -1.37 -10.17
C VAL A 67 7.65 -0.56 -10.63
N TYR A 68 7.89 0.48 -11.44
CA TYR A 68 6.82 1.30 -12.02
C TYR A 68 5.97 0.52 -13.02
N GLY A 69 6.60 -0.25 -13.92
CA GLY A 69 5.95 -1.04 -14.95
C GLY A 69 4.98 -2.10 -14.43
N THR A 70 5.31 -2.68 -13.28
CA THR A 70 4.51 -3.73 -12.61
C THR A 70 3.54 -3.19 -11.58
N LYS A 71 3.41 -1.86 -11.45
CA LYS A 71 2.54 -1.18 -10.46
C LYS A 71 2.89 -1.51 -9.00
N LYS A 72 4.10 -2.01 -8.74
CA LYS A 72 4.57 -2.31 -7.37
C LYS A 72 4.90 -1.07 -6.58
N ASP A 73 5.05 0.08 -7.23
CA ASP A 73 5.24 1.39 -6.62
C ASP A 73 4.10 1.73 -5.64
N GLU A 74 2.86 1.40 -5.99
CA GLU A 74 1.69 1.66 -5.12
C GLU A 74 1.74 0.81 -3.84
N GLU A 75 1.99 -0.49 -3.97
CA GLU A 75 2.11 -1.41 -2.84
C GLU A 75 3.29 -1.03 -1.92
N ILE A 76 4.45 -0.68 -2.51
CA ILE A 76 5.62 -0.23 -1.76
C ILE A 76 5.30 1.07 -1.02
N LYS A 77 4.66 2.03 -1.68
CA LYS A 77 4.27 3.30 -1.08
C LYS A 77 3.33 3.10 0.10
N GLU A 78 2.32 2.24 -0.03
CA GLU A 78 1.40 1.94 1.07
C GLU A 78 2.11 1.27 2.24
N LYS A 79 2.99 0.29 1.99
CA LYS A 79 3.78 -0.36 3.04
C LYS A 79 4.73 0.60 3.75
N LEU A 80 5.40 1.49 3.01
CA LEU A 80 6.26 2.51 3.59
C LEU A 80 5.45 3.49 4.41
N LEU A 81 4.34 3.99 3.87
CA LEU A 81 3.45 4.91 4.58
C LEU A 81 2.92 4.28 5.87
N PHE A 82 2.48 3.02 5.83
CA PHE A 82 2.06 2.28 7.02
C PHE A 82 3.20 2.14 8.05
N LYS A 83 4.41 1.79 7.62
CA LYS A 83 5.56 1.64 8.54
C LYS A 83 5.99 2.95 9.18
N PHE A 84 6.00 4.05 8.42
CA PHE A 84 6.43 5.36 8.92
C PHE A 84 5.32 6.10 9.68
N LYS A 85 4.06 5.84 9.35
CA LYS A 85 2.91 6.35 10.08
C LYS A 85 2.67 5.45 11.29
N ILE A 86 3.49 5.61 12.33
CA ILE A 86 3.18 5.11 13.67
C ILE A 86 1.88 5.81 14.09
N GLN A 87 0.76 5.15 13.86
CA GLN A 87 -0.55 5.68 14.20
C GLN A 87 -0.92 5.05 15.55
N GLU A 88 -0.63 5.76 16.65
CA GLU A 88 -1.28 5.48 17.93
C GLU A 88 -2.78 5.63 17.69
N ARG A 89 -3.48 4.50 17.59
CA ARG A 89 -4.94 4.53 17.58
C ARG A 89 -5.33 4.71 19.03
N SER A 90 -5.65 5.93 19.43
CA SER A 90 -6.37 6.13 20.68
C SER A 90 -7.71 5.42 20.53
N TYR A 91 -7.84 4.27 21.17
CA TYR A 91 -9.14 3.61 21.26
C TYR A 91 -9.97 4.42 22.27
N GLN A 92 -11.29 4.52 22.05
CA GLN A 92 -12.17 5.17 23.03
C GLN A 92 -12.09 4.54 24.44
N THR A 93 -11.47 3.37 24.56
CA THR A 93 -11.18 2.66 25.81
C THR A 93 -9.89 3.11 26.51
N GLU A 94 -9.05 3.94 25.90
CA GLU A 94 -7.80 4.48 26.50
C GLU A 94 -7.99 5.85 27.17
N TYR A 95 -9.09 6.54 26.90
CA TYR A 95 -9.54 7.59 27.79
C TYR A 95 -10.10 6.87 29.01
N GLU A 96 -9.52 7.15 30.18
CA GLU A 96 -9.89 6.63 31.48
C GLU A 96 -11.33 6.14 31.48
N SER A 97 -11.54 4.85 31.74
CA SER A 97 -12.81 4.44 32.31
C SER A 97 -12.99 5.31 33.55
N GLU A 98 -13.74 6.41 33.42
CA GLU A 98 -14.32 7.04 34.59
C GLU A 98 -14.96 5.89 35.34
N GLU A 99 -14.45 5.64 36.55
CA GLU A 99 -15.01 4.65 37.45
C GLU A 99 -16.52 4.82 37.38
N ILE A 100 -17.24 3.79 36.96
CA ILE A 100 -18.70 3.77 37.04
C ILE A 100 -19.02 3.73 38.54
N ASN A 101 -18.92 4.88 39.19
CA ASN A 101 -19.43 5.17 40.53
C ASN A 101 -20.94 5.37 40.40
N GLY A 102 -21.58 4.34 39.88
CA GLY A 102 -22.99 4.28 39.58
C GLY A 102 -23.41 2.83 39.70
N LYS A 103 -23.29 2.29 40.91
CA LYS A 103 -23.95 1.06 41.32
C LYS A 103 -25.39 1.12 40.78
N TYR A 104 -25.75 0.26 39.84
CA TYR A 104 -27.08 0.24 39.27
C TYR A 104 -28.08 0.01 40.42
N ILE A 105 -28.95 0.99 40.67
CA ILE A 105 -30.02 0.88 41.67
C ILE A 105 -31.27 0.49 40.87
N PRO A 106 -31.71 -0.78 40.91
CA PRO A 106 -32.93 -1.18 40.23
C PRO A 106 -34.14 -0.44 40.82
N GLU A 107 -35.08 -0.03 39.97
CA GLU A 107 -36.35 0.54 40.43
C GLU A 107 -37.13 -0.49 41.25
N LYS A 108 -37.78 -0.01 42.32
CA LYS A 108 -38.51 -0.85 43.28
C LYS A 108 -39.65 -1.59 42.57
N GLY A 109 -39.47 -2.88 42.33
CA GLY A 109 -40.46 -3.76 41.70
C GLY A 109 -39.96 -4.56 40.49
N VAL A 110 -38.72 -4.32 40.03
CA VAL A 110 -38.13 -5.11 38.95
C VAL A 110 -37.34 -6.28 39.54
N HIS A 111 -37.84 -7.50 39.34
CA HIS A 111 -37.09 -8.73 39.58
C HIS A 111 -36.75 -9.35 38.22
N GLU A 112 -35.46 -9.55 37.96
CA GLU A 112 -35.04 -10.44 36.88
C GLU A 112 -35.38 -11.86 37.32
N TRP A 113 -36.35 -12.48 36.64
CA TRP A 113 -36.64 -13.89 36.81
C TRP A 113 -35.51 -14.69 36.17
N ASN A 114 -34.79 -15.44 36.99
CA ASN A 114 -33.76 -16.35 36.52
C ASN A 114 -34.43 -17.70 36.26
N ASP A 115 -34.92 -17.90 35.03
CA ASP A 115 -35.56 -19.16 34.61
C ASP A 115 -34.48 -20.22 34.32
N LEU A 116 -33.79 -20.67 35.36
CA LEU A 116 -32.94 -21.86 35.36
C LEU A 116 -32.99 -22.52 36.74
N ASP A 117 -34.06 -23.29 36.97
CA ASP A 117 -34.11 -24.47 37.85
C ASP A 117 -35.06 -25.52 37.25
#